data_AF-A0A925F0I0-F1
#
_entry.id   AF-A0A925F0I0-F1
#
_cell.length_a   1.000
_cell.length_b   1.000
_cell.length_c   1.000
_cell.angle_alpha   90.00
_cell.angle_beta   90.00
_cell.angle_gamma   90.00
#
_symmetry.space_group_name_H-M   'P 1'
#
loop_
_entity.id
_entity.type
_entity.pdbx_description
1 polymer ?
#
loop_
_entity_poly.entity_id
_entity_poly.type
_entity_poly.pdbx_seq_one_letter_code
_entity_poly.pdbx_strand_id
1 'polypeptide(L)'
;MWDFGEKIGIAFQIKDDLFDYGDIDVGKPRGIDIKEKKMTLPLIYALQKASKSEKNKIINYIKTDSQNDAKIKEVIHFVKSMGGLEFAHSMMLKYQSQALEILKTFPENESRDALEKLVYFFTSRKN
;
A
#
# COMPACT_ATOMS: atom_id res chain seq x y z
N MET A 1 22.31 -6.45 -6.56
CA MET A 1 21.69 -6.85 -5.28
C MET A 1 21.09 -5.70 -4.49
N TRP A 2 21.74 -4.53 -4.40
CA TRP A 2 21.13 -3.34 -3.76
C TRP A 2 19.77 -2.99 -4.36
N ASP A 3 19.70 -2.82 -5.68
CA ASP A 3 18.46 -2.45 -6.38
C ASP A 3 17.36 -3.50 -6.17
N PHE A 4 17.70 -4.78 -6.16
CA PHE A 4 16.75 -5.86 -5.85
C PHE A 4 16.12 -5.65 -4.47
N GLY A 5 16.96 -5.45 -3.44
CA GLY A 5 16.53 -5.22 -2.07
C GLY A 5 15.66 -3.97 -1.93
N GLU A 6 16.03 -2.88 -2.61
CA GLU A 6 15.24 -1.66 -2.66
C GLU A 6 13.87 -1.90 -3.28
N LYS A 7 13.78 -2.54 -4.47
CA LYS A 7 12.51 -2.76 -5.16
C LYS A 7 11.57 -3.65 -4.35
N ILE A 8 12.07 -4.76 -3.78
CA ILE A 8 11.23 -5.64 -2.97
C ILE A 8 10.80 -4.98 -1.65
N GLY A 9 11.68 -4.18 -1.04
CA GLY A 9 11.34 -3.41 0.17
C GLY A 9 10.21 -2.41 -0.09
N ILE A 10 10.26 -1.70 -1.23
CA ILE A 10 9.18 -0.78 -1.63
C ILE A 10 7.86 -1.56 -1.86
N ALA A 11 7.91 -2.67 -2.61
CA ALA A 11 6.72 -3.49 -2.85
C ALA A 11 6.11 -4.00 -1.53
N PHE A 12 6.95 -4.42 -0.58
CA PHE A 12 6.52 -4.89 0.73
C PHE A 12 5.83 -3.78 1.53
N GLN A 13 6.42 -2.58 1.59
CA GLN A 13 5.81 -1.45 2.30
C GLN A 13 4.46 -1.05 1.70
N ILE A 14 4.34 -1.02 0.37
CA ILE A 14 3.06 -0.72 -0.29
C ILE A 14 2.01 -1.78 0.06
N LYS A 15 2.41 -3.04 0.20
CA LYS A 15 1.52 -4.10 0.63
C LYS A 15 1.03 -3.92 2.06
N ASP A 16 1.94 -3.58 2.98
CA ASP A 16 1.60 -3.31 4.37
C ASP A 16 0.63 -2.12 4.47
N ASP A 17 0.89 -1.04 3.73
CA ASP A 17 -0.03 0.10 3.62
C ASP A 17 -1.41 -0.36 3.10
N LEU A 18 -1.46 -1.20 2.05
CA LEU A 18 -2.71 -1.73 1.48
C LEU A 18 -3.52 -2.58 2.49
N PHE A 19 -2.85 -3.35 3.34
CA PHE A 19 -3.52 -4.14 4.37
C PHE A 19 -4.28 -3.28 5.37
N ASP A 20 -3.80 -2.06 5.66
CA ASP A 20 -4.45 -1.14 6.59
C ASP A 20 -5.80 -0.60 6.08
N TYR A 21 -6.05 -0.65 4.76
CA TYR A 21 -7.30 -0.17 4.12
C TYR A 21 -8.35 -1.25 3.82
N GLY A 22 -8.06 -2.53 4.10
CA GLY A 22 -9.02 -3.60 3.82
C GLY A 22 -10.35 -3.42 4.57
N ASP A 23 -11.39 -4.16 4.18
CA ASP A 23 -12.73 -4.06 4.81
C ASP A 23 -12.68 -4.20 6.33
N ILE A 24 -13.24 -3.23 7.04
CA ILE A 24 -13.25 -3.20 8.51
C ILE A 24 -14.22 -4.27 9.01
N ASP A 25 -13.82 -5.53 8.94
CA ASP A 25 -14.46 -6.60 9.68
C ASP A 25 -14.30 -6.31 11.17
N VAL A 26 -15.41 -6.45 11.88
CA VAL A 26 -15.52 -6.22 13.32
C VAL A 26 -14.48 -7.10 14.04
N GLY A 27 -13.41 -6.48 14.55
CA GLY A 27 -12.43 -7.15 15.41
C GLY A 27 -10.96 -7.06 15.01
N LYS A 28 -10.60 -6.56 13.81
CA LYS A 28 -9.18 -6.30 13.47
C LYS A 28 -8.87 -4.79 13.48
N PRO A 29 -7.76 -4.35 14.09
CA PRO A 29 -7.37 -2.94 14.04
C PRO A 29 -6.91 -2.60 12.62
N ARG A 30 -7.75 -1.87 11.88
CA ARG A 30 -7.47 -1.33 10.53
C ARG A 30 -7.61 0.19 10.57
N GLY A 31 -7.00 0.88 9.61
CA GLY A 31 -6.89 2.34 9.63
C GLY A 31 -5.89 2.85 10.68
N ILE A 32 -4.95 2.00 11.13
CA ILE A 32 -3.89 2.38 12.07
C ILE A 32 -3.05 3.49 11.46
N ASP A 33 -2.72 3.42 10.17
CA ASP A 33 -1.92 4.44 9.53
C ASP A 33 -2.65 5.78 9.51
N ILE A 34 -3.98 5.76 9.33
CA ILE A 34 -4.82 6.96 9.43
C ILE A 34 -4.83 7.48 10.88
N LYS A 35 -4.95 6.60 11.89
CA LYS A 35 -4.88 6.96 13.32
C LYS A 35 -3.57 7.66 13.68
N GLU A 36 -2.47 7.16 13.13
CA GLU A 36 -1.11 7.69 13.24
C GLU A 36 -0.83 8.88 12.31
N LYS A 37 -1.83 9.31 11.52
CA LYS A 37 -1.75 10.44 10.59
C LYS A 37 -0.71 10.27 9.48
N LYS A 38 -0.38 9.02 9.13
CA LYS A 38 0.50 8.70 8.02
C LYS A 38 -0.19 8.96 6.69
N MET A 39 0.58 9.52 5.76
CA MET A 39 0.14 9.79 4.39
C MET A 39 0.65 8.67 3.48
N THR A 40 -0.01 7.53 3.49
CA THR A 40 0.40 6.36 2.69
C THR A 40 0.09 6.54 1.19
N LEU A 41 0.70 5.72 0.34
CA LEU A 41 0.59 5.84 -1.12
C LEU A 41 -0.88 5.83 -1.63
N PRO A 42 -1.79 4.94 -1.14
CA PRO A 42 -3.19 4.97 -1.56
C PRO A 42 -3.89 6.31 -1.31
N LEU A 43 -3.64 6.91 -0.13
CA LEU A 43 -4.22 8.18 0.27
C LEU A 43 -3.65 9.36 -0.51
N ILE A 44 -2.34 9.38 -0.74
CA ILE A 44 -1.70 10.42 -1.54
C ILE A 44 -2.31 10.46 -2.94
N TYR A 45 -2.47 9.29 -3.58
CA TYR A 45 -3.08 9.20 -4.91
C TYR A 45 -4.53 9.68 -4.91
N ALA A 46 -5.34 9.22 -3.95
CA ALA A 46 -6.74 9.64 -3.82
C ALA A 46 -6.88 11.17 -3.69
N LEU A 47 -6.03 11.80 -2.88
CA LEU A 47 -6.01 13.26 -2.69
C LEU A 47 -5.56 14.03 -3.93
N GLN A 48 -4.77 13.42 -4.83
CA GLN A 48 -4.40 14.05 -6.10
C GLN A 48 -5.55 14.07 -7.11
N LYS A 49 -6.53 13.16 -6.99
CA LYS A 49 -7.69 13.08 -7.87
C LYS A 49 -8.90 13.88 -7.38
N ALA A 50 -8.93 14.22 -6.10
CA ALA A 50 -10.06 14.90 -5.48
C ALA A 50 -10.14 16.39 -5.80
N SER A 51 -11.36 16.94 -5.69
CA SER A 51 -11.57 18.39 -5.71
C SER A 51 -10.85 19.07 -4.53
N LYS A 52 -10.56 20.36 -4.65
CA LYS A 52 -9.91 21.13 -3.56
C LYS A 52 -10.70 21.07 -2.25
N SER A 53 -12.03 21.15 -2.32
CA SER A 53 -12.90 21.10 -1.14
C SER A 53 -12.81 19.75 -0.43
N GLU A 54 -12.92 18.67 -1.20
CA GLU A 54 -12.91 17.31 -0.69
C GLU A 54 -11.52 16.91 -0.15
N LYS A 55 -10.46 17.29 -0.86
CA LYS A 55 -9.07 17.18 -0.38
C LYS A 55 -8.89 17.86 0.98
N ASN A 56 -9.38 19.10 1.13
CA ASN A 56 -9.28 19.82 2.40
C ASN A 56 -10.08 19.15 3.52
N LYS A 57 -11.28 18.65 3.22
CA LYS A 57 -12.13 17.89 4.16
C LYS A 57 -11.40 16.65 4.68
N ILE A 58 -10.85 15.83 3.79
CA ILE A 58 -10.15 14.59 4.15
C ILE A 58 -8.88 14.87 4.94
N ILE A 59 -8.08 15.86 4.53
CA ILE A 59 -6.89 16.28 5.29
C ILE A 59 -7.27 16.76 6.68
N ASN A 60 -8.38 17.48 6.83
CA ASN A 60 -8.84 17.92 8.13
C ASN A 60 -9.18 16.72 9.03
N TYR A 61 -9.93 15.74 8.53
CA TYR A 61 -10.24 14.51 9.29
C TYR A 61 -9.00 13.79 9.81
N ILE A 62 -7.96 13.68 8.98
CA ILE A 62 -6.69 13.07 9.41
C ILE A 62 -5.99 13.93 10.48
N LYS A 63 -6.06 15.26 10.38
CA LYS A 63 -5.39 16.15 11.34
C LYS A 63 -6.09 16.21 12.69
N THR A 64 -7.41 16.36 12.70
CA THR A 64 -8.20 16.69 13.89
C THR A 64 -8.95 15.50 14.45
N ASP A 65 -9.35 14.55 13.61
CA ASP A 65 -10.31 13.49 13.95
C ASP A 65 -9.73 12.09 13.71
N SER A 66 -8.40 11.92 13.73
CA SER A 66 -7.76 10.63 13.42
C SER A 66 -8.09 9.52 14.42
N GLN A 67 -8.69 9.82 15.57
CA GLN A 67 -9.16 8.83 16.54
C GLN A 67 -10.67 8.55 16.44
N ASN A 68 -11.39 9.24 15.55
CA ASN A 68 -12.82 9.05 15.35
C ASN A 68 -13.05 7.98 14.28
N ASP A 69 -13.50 6.79 14.70
CA ASP A 69 -13.71 5.65 13.80
C ASP A 69 -14.69 5.93 12.64
N ALA A 70 -15.68 6.81 12.83
CA ALA A 70 -16.58 7.22 11.74
C ALA A 70 -15.85 8.05 10.69
N LYS A 71 -14.94 8.94 11.10
CA LYS A 71 -14.12 9.74 10.18
C LYS A 71 -13.06 8.90 9.48
N ILE A 72 -12.47 7.93 10.17
CA ILE A 72 -11.55 6.96 9.56
C ILE A 72 -12.28 6.16 8.46
N LYS A 73 -13.51 5.70 8.73
CA LYS A 73 -14.35 5.04 7.72
C LYS A 73 -14.60 5.92 6.50
N GLU A 74 -14.89 7.22 6.69
CA GLU A 74 -15.02 8.18 5.58
C GLU A 74 -13.72 8.31 4.78
N VAL A 75 -12.56 8.38 5.44
CA VAL A 75 -11.25 8.44 4.76
C VAL A 75 -10.98 7.16 3.95
N ILE A 76 -11.21 5.99 4.53
CA ILE A 76 -11.04 4.70 3.82
C ILE A 76 -11.98 4.61 2.62
N HIS A 77 -13.25 5.00 2.78
CA HIS A 77 -14.21 5.03 1.68
C HIS A 77 -13.76 5.97 0.56
N PHE A 78 -13.29 7.16 0.91
CA PHE A 78 -12.73 8.13 -0.04
C PHE A 78 -11.53 7.56 -0.81
N VAL A 79 -10.58 6.89 -0.13
CA VAL A 79 -9.43 6.26 -0.79
C VAL A 79 -9.88 5.19 -1.79
N LYS A 80 -10.86 4.36 -1.42
CA LYS A 80 -11.47 3.36 -2.30
C LYS A 80 -12.16 4.02 -3.50
N SER A 81 -13.01 5.03 -3.27
CA SER A 81 -13.79 5.67 -4.34
C SER A 81 -12.93 6.42 -5.36
N MET A 82 -11.76 6.92 -4.95
CA MET A 82 -10.82 7.61 -5.83
C MET A 82 -9.80 6.67 -6.51
N GLY A 83 -9.94 5.35 -6.34
CA GLY A 83 -9.07 4.35 -6.97
C GLY A 83 -7.67 4.25 -6.34
N GLY A 84 -7.52 4.66 -5.07
CA GLY A 84 -6.23 4.67 -4.38
C GLY A 84 -5.66 3.28 -4.12
N LEU A 85 -6.52 2.29 -3.85
CA LEU A 85 -6.09 0.92 -3.59
C LEU A 85 -5.59 0.24 -4.87
N GLU A 86 -6.33 0.39 -5.96
CA GLU A 86 -6.00 -0.15 -7.28
C GLU A 86 -4.68 0.43 -7.78
N PHE A 87 -4.50 1.75 -7.61
CA PHE A 87 -3.24 2.42 -7.96
C PHE A 87 -2.07 1.87 -7.15
N ALA A 88 -2.18 1.83 -5.82
CA ALA A 88 -1.11 1.32 -4.96
C ALA A 88 -0.80 -0.15 -5.27
N HIS A 89 -1.82 -0.98 -5.50
CA HIS A 89 -1.63 -2.37 -5.92
C HIS A 89 -0.87 -2.48 -7.25
N SER A 90 -1.20 -1.64 -8.24
CA SER A 90 -0.46 -1.59 -9.51
C SER A 90 1.01 -1.21 -9.32
N MET A 91 1.29 -0.28 -8.40
CA MET A 91 2.65 0.13 -8.07
C MET A 91 3.42 -0.98 -7.34
N MET A 92 2.78 -1.70 -6.41
CA MET A 92 3.35 -2.89 -5.77
C MET A 92 3.79 -3.92 -6.82
N LEU A 93 2.91 -4.27 -7.77
CA LEU A 93 3.23 -5.22 -8.85
C LEU A 93 4.34 -4.71 -9.77
N LYS A 94 4.39 -3.41 -10.04
CA LYS A 94 5.47 -2.80 -10.82
C LYS A 94 6.82 -3.00 -10.13
N TYR A 95 6.91 -2.71 -8.83
CA TYR A 95 8.15 -2.90 -8.07
C TYR A 95 8.53 -4.38 -7.90
N GLN A 96 7.54 -5.26 -7.73
CA GLN A 96 7.74 -6.71 -7.75
C GLN A 96 8.37 -7.16 -9.07
N SER A 97 7.80 -6.75 -10.21
CA SER A 97 8.30 -7.11 -11.53
C SER A 97 9.73 -6.60 -11.73
N GLN A 98 10.03 -5.36 -11.33
CA GLN A 98 11.40 -4.82 -11.40
C GLN A 98 12.40 -5.64 -10.57
N ALA A 99 12.00 -6.11 -9.37
CA ALA A 99 12.85 -6.97 -8.54
C ALA A 99 13.13 -8.32 -9.24
N LEU A 100 12.10 -8.93 -9.84
CA LEU A 100 12.24 -10.20 -10.57
C LEU A 100 13.14 -10.06 -11.81
N GLU A 101 13.00 -8.97 -12.57
CA GLU A 101 13.88 -8.71 -13.72
C GLU A 101 15.35 -8.56 -13.32
N ILE A 102 15.62 -7.98 -12.14
CA ILE A 102 16.99 -7.92 -11.61
C ILE A 102 17.51 -9.33 -11.29
N LEU A 103 16.71 -10.21 -10.69
CA LEU A 103 17.13 -11.58 -10.39
C LEU A 103 17.48 -12.37 -11.66
N LYS A 104 16.74 -12.17 -12.75
CA LYS A 104 17.00 -12.81 -14.06
C LYS A 104 18.36 -12.45 -14.67
N THR A 105 19.02 -11.38 -14.21
CA THR A 105 20.38 -11.03 -14.65
C THR A 105 21.47 -11.90 -14.02
N PHE A 106 21.13 -12.66 -12.96
CA PHE A 106 22.05 -13.59 -12.30
C PHE A 106 21.92 -15.00 -12.89
N PRO A 107 23.01 -15.80 -12.84
CA PRO A 107 22.96 -17.20 -13.27
C PRO A 107 21.88 -18.00 -12.53
N GLU A 108 21.27 -18.96 -13.24
CA GLU A 108 20.28 -19.85 -12.64
C GLU A 108 20.94 -20.73 -11.58
N ASN A 109 20.39 -20.70 -10.36
CA ASN A 109 20.80 -21.57 -9.25
C ASN A 109 19.71 -21.57 -8.17
N GLU A 110 19.86 -22.46 -7.19
CA GLU A 110 18.90 -22.62 -6.09
C GLU A 110 18.67 -21.33 -5.29
N SER A 111 19.69 -20.48 -5.16
CA SER A 111 19.57 -19.21 -4.43
C SER A 111 18.72 -18.19 -5.18
N ARG A 112 18.89 -18.09 -6.51
CA ARG A 112 18.06 -17.24 -7.37
C ARG A 112 16.60 -17.68 -7.31
N ASP A 113 16.34 -18.99 -7.44
CA ASP A 113 15.00 -19.55 -7.40
C ASP A 113 14.32 -19.34 -6.02
N ALA A 114 15.08 -19.44 -4.93
CA ALA A 114 14.58 -19.15 -3.59
C ALA A 114 14.19 -17.68 -3.44
N LEU A 115 14.98 -16.75 -3.97
CA LEU A 115 14.67 -15.31 -3.94
C LEU A 115 13.44 -14.97 -4.79
N GLU A 116 13.27 -15.58 -5.97
CA GLU A 116 12.07 -15.38 -6.79
C GLU A 116 10.81 -15.86 -6.05
N LYS A 117 10.85 -17.05 -5.44
CA LYS A 117 9.75 -17.57 -4.61
C LYS A 117 9.43 -16.63 -3.45
N LEU A 118 10.46 -16.07 -2.80
CA LEU A 118 10.31 -15.11 -1.72
C LEU A 118 9.58 -13.85 -2.18
N VAL A 119 9.93 -13.31 -3.36
CA VAL A 119 9.26 -12.15 -3.96
C VAL A 119 7.78 -12.41 -4.21
N TYR A 120 7.44 -13.56 -4.79
CA TYR A 120 6.04 -13.93 -5.01
C TYR A 120 5.28 -14.13 -3.69
N PHE A 121 5.88 -14.81 -2.72
CA PHE A 121 5.28 -15.04 -1.42
C PHE A 121 4.90 -13.73 -0.71
N PHE A 122 5.81 -12.75 -0.71
CA PHE A 122 5.57 -11.47 -0.06
C PHE A 122 4.49 -10.63 -0.73
N THR A 123 4.27 -10.76 -2.03
CA THR A 123 3.33 -9.93 -2.78
C THR A 123 1.96 -10.60 -2.99
N SER A 124 1.87 -11.94 -2.92
CA SER A 124 0.69 -12.70 -3.34
C SER A 124 -0.31 -13.08 -2.25
N ARG A 125 0.02 -12.95 -0.95
CA ARG A 125 -0.89 -13.41 0.13
C ARG A 125 -2.23 -12.64 0.14
N LYS A 126 -3.25 -13.26 -0.47
CA LYS A 126 -4.64 -13.24 0.02
C LYS A 126 -4.67 -14.00 1.34
N ASN A 127 -5.04 -13.34 2.42
CA ASN A 127 -5.44 -14.00 3.66
C ASN A 127 -6.94 -14.12 3.68
#